data_AF-A0A9D0T379-F1
#
_entry.id   AF-A0A9D0T379-F1
#
_cell.length_a   1.000
_cell.length_b   1.000
_cell.length_c   1.000
_cell.angle_alpha   90.00
_cell.angle_beta   90.00
_cell.angle_gamma   90.00
#
_symmetry.space_group_name_H-M   'P 1'
#
loop_
_entity.id
_entity.type
_entity.pdbx_description
1 polymer ?
#
loop_
_entity_poly.entity_id
_entity_poly.type
_entity_poly.pdbx_seq_one_letter_code
_entity_poly.pdbx_strand_id
1 'polypeptide(L)'
;MSEHASLKPWATRPFELIVHGEIHFRRGADYDRRLALVSFDNSIEVTIAAYLKLNPAHRGYRSYSVAGVANWLRNFHTRVDFFLDENKNRGLPEYKTKEEIVWYHDQRNEHYHGGGAAVPEQSTLEGVRQSALWIFSVLFEVPNIEQILEEELAKREVATSIPGDLAVPEQPDTAVRSYSPAQAKAMAVATLLGQWKEGKEADLDIARRIVDEF
;
A
#
# COMPACT_ATOMS: atom_id res chain seq x y z
N MET A 1 -0.85 35.58 -0.77
CA MET A 1 -1.16 34.49 0.17
C MET A 1 -1.77 33.38 -0.68
N SER A 2 -1.03 32.32 -0.95
CA SER A 2 -1.56 31.19 -1.72
C SER A 2 -2.46 30.39 -0.80
N GLU A 3 -3.76 30.38 -1.09
CA GLU A 3 -4.72 29.51 -0.44
C GLU A 3 -4.31 28.06 -0.80
N HIS A 4 -3.85 27.27 0.16
CA HIS A 4 -3.58 25.85 -0.09
C HIS A 4 -4.93 25.21 -0.41
N ALA A 5 -5.15 24.86 -1.68
CA ALA A 5 -6.40 24.24 -2.12
C ALA A 5 -6.55 22.90 -1.42
N SER A 6 -7.35 22.87 -0.35
CA SER A 6 -7.74 21.64 0.32
C SER A 6 -8.58 20.80 -0.64
N LEU A 7 -8.30 19.50 -0.72
CA LEU A 7 -9.09 18.59 -1.55
C LEU A 7 -10.55 18.61 -1.10
N LYS A 8 -11.47 18.61 -2.07
CA LYS A 8 -12.89 18.46 -1.79
C LYS A 8 -13.11 17.12 -1.08
N PRO A 9 -14.03 17.01 -0.09
CA PRO A 9 -14.16 15.81 0.74
C PRO A 9 -14.39 14.51 -0.04
N TRP A 10 -15.06 14.59 -1.19
CA TRP A 10 -15.34 13.45 -2.05
C TRP A 10 -14.17 13.03 -2.95
N ALA A 11 -13.10 13.83 -3.02
CA ALA A 11 -11.86 13.52 -3.73
C ALA A 11 -10.80 12.88 -2.82
N THR A 12 -10.96 12.97 -1.49
CA THR A 12 -9.97 12.48 -0.52
C THR A 12 -9.71 10.97 -0.64
N ARG A 13 -10.75 10.15 -0.77
CA ARG A 13 -10.58 8.68 -0.78
C ARG A 13 -9.84 8.16 -2.02
N PRO A 14 -10.17 8.59 -3.25
CA PRO A 14 -9.35 8.23 -4.40
C PRO A 14 -7.91 8.75 -4.29
N PHE A 15 -7.72 9.94 -3.70
CA PHE A 15 -6.39 10.51 -3.49
C PHE A 15 -5.53 9.70 -2.51
N GLU A 16 -6.11 9.15 -1.43
CA GLU A 16 -5.38 8.29 -0.48
C GLU A 16 -4.68 7.11 -1.16
N LEU A 17 -5.26 6.54 -2.23
CA LEU A 17 -4.64 5.46 -3.00
C LEU A 17 -3.42 5.94 -3.80
N ILE A 18 -3.46 7.16 -4.33
CA ILE A 18 -2.31 7.79 -4.99
C ILE A 18 -1.18 7.99 -3.96
N VAL A 19 -1.51 8.51 -2.77
CA VAL A 19 -0.54 8.70 -1.69
C VAL A 19 0.10 7.36 -1.29
N HIS A 20 -0.68 6.28 -1.18
CA HIS A 20 -0.14 4.96 -0.86
C HIS A 20 0.78 4.45 -1.97
N GLY A 21 0.39 4.61 -3.24
CA GLY A 21 1.26 4.28 -4.38
C GLY A 21 2.58 5.04 -4.33
N GLU A 22 2.53 6.32 -4.01
CA GLU A 22 3.71 7.19 -3.94
C GLU A 22 4.67 6.80 -2.81
N ILE A 23 4.15 6.41 -1.64
CA ILE A 23 4.98 5.92 -0.52
C ILE A 23 5.82 4.72 -0.97
N HIS A 24 5.20 3.76 -1.64
CA HIS A 24 5.89 2.57 -2.12
C HIS A 24 6.82 2.90 -3.30
N PHE A 25 6.39 3.77 -4.21
CA PHE A 25 7.20 4.25 -5.32
C PHE A 25 8.55 4.83 -4.84
N ARG A 26 8.53 5.66 -3.77
CA ARG A 26 9.74 6.27 -3.20
C ARG A 26 10.65 5.29 -2.46
N ARG A 27 10.08 4.27 -1.80
CA ARG A 27 10.87 3.23 -1.13
C ARG A 27 11.65 2.37 -2.12
N GLY A 28 11.03 2.05 -3.25
CA GLY A 28 11.72 1.52 -4.43
C GLY A 28 12.26 0.10 -4.33
N ALA A 29 12.06 -0.64 -3.22
CA ALA A 29 12.38 -2.06 -3.16
C ALA A 29 11.45 -2.87 -4.08
N ASP A 30 11.85 -4.07 -4.49
CA ASP A 30 11.09 -4.89 -5.45
C ASP A 30 9.64 -5.14 -5.03
N TYR A 31 9.43 -5.38 -3.74
CA TYR A 31 8.09 -5.51 -3.17
C TYR A 31 7.30 -4.20 -3.25
N ASP A 32 7.93 -3.08 -2.89
CA ASP A 32 7.32 -1.76 -2.96
C ASP A 32 6.96 -1.39 -4.40
N ARG A 33 7.81 -1.68 -5.39
CA ARG A 33 7.52 -1.43 -6.81
C ARG A 33 6.24 -2.12 -7.27
N ARG A 34 6.05 -3.38 -6.89
CA ARG A 34 4.81 -4.12 -7.19
C ARG A 34 3.61 -3.46 -6.55
N LEU A 35 3.73 -3.05 -5.29
CA LEU A 35 2.65 -2.41 -4.56
C LEU A 35 2.34 -1.00 -5.08
N ALA A 36 3.35 -0.26 -5.54
CA ALA A 36 3.20 1.03 -6.19
C ALA A 36 2.41 0.90 -7.50
N LEU A 37 2.79 -0.04 -8.37
CA LEU A 37 2.08 -0.32 -9.63
C LEU A 37 0.59 -0.62 -9.37
N VAL A 38 0.31 -1.52 -8.43
CA VAL A 38 -1.06 -1.91 -8.07
C VAL A 38 -1.84 -0.74 -7.49
N SER A 39 -1.21 0.06 -6.63
CA SER A 39 -1.88 1.20 -5.97
C SER A 39 -2.23 2.29 -6.98
N PHE A 40 -1.31 2.64 -7.89
CA PHE A 40 -1.59 3.64 -8.92
C PHE A 40 -2.67 3.15 -9.90
N ASP A 41 -2.60 1.91 -10.37
CA ASP A 41 -3.63 1.35 -11.26
C ASP A 41 -5.02 1.33 -10.60
N ASN A 42 -5.11 0.86 -9.35
CA ASN A 42 -6.36 0.89 -8.60
C ASN A 42 -6.87 2.32 -8.36
N SER A 43 -5.95 3.28 -8.16
CA SER A 43 -6.34 4.68 -7.98
C SER A 43 -7.01 5.26 -9.23
N ILE A 44 -6.63 4.83 -10.44
CA ILE A 44 -7.29 5.22 -11.69
C ILE A 44 -8.73 4.72 -11.69
N GLU A 45 -8.94 3.42 -11.42
CA GLU A 45 -10.28 2.83 -11.39
C GLU A 45 -11.20 3.52 -10.37
N VAL A 46 -10.69 3.72 -9.16
CA VAL A 46 -11.43 4.30 -8.04
C VAL A 46 -11.72 5.78 -8.29
N THR A 47 -10.78 6.53 -8.86
CA THR A 47 -10.96 7.94 -9.23
C THR A 47 -12.11 8.10 -10.21
N ILE A 48 -12.08 7.35 -11.32
CA ILE A 48 -13.13 7.41 -12.34
C ILE A 48 -14.47 6.96 -11.77
N ALA A 49 -14.48 5.87 -10.99
CA ALA A 49 -15.69 5.35 -10.39
C ALA A 49 -16.30 6.31 -9.37
N ALA A 50 -15.49 6.94 -8.53
CA ALA A 50 -15.93 7.93 -7.56
C ALA A 50 -16.55 9.12 -8.28
N TYR A 51 -15.86 9.68 -9.29
CA TYR A 51 -16.34 10.81 -10.07
C TYR A 51 -17.69 10.53 -10.74
N LEU A 52 -17.85 9.39 -11.41
CA LEU A 52 -19.09 9.01 -12.10
C LEU A 52 -20.29 8.85 -11.15
N LYS A 53 -20.04 8.47 -9.89
CA LYS A 53 -21.06 8.30 -8.85
C LYS A 53 -21.42 9.61 -8.13
N LEU A 54 -20.68 10.69 -8.36
CA LEU A 54 -20.99 11.97 -7.74
C LEU A 54 -22.31 12.55 -8.25
N ASN A 55 -23.03 13.21 -7.33
CA ASN A 55 -24.08 14.13 -7.71
C ASN A 55 -23.51 15.18 -8.68
N PRO A 56 -24.22 15.54 -9.77
CA PRO A 56 -23.79 16.57 -10.72
C PRO A 56 -23.25 17.85 -10.09
N ALA A 57 -23.84 18.31 -8.98
CA ALA A 57 -23.40 19.50 -8.26
C ALA A 57 -21.91 19.45 -7.83
N HIS A 58 -21.37 18.26 -7.59
CA HIS A 58 -19.98 18.07 -7.17
C HIS A 58 -18.99 17.96 -8.35
N ARG A 59 -19.49 17.98 -9.59
CA ARG A 59 -18.71 17.81 -10.83
C ARG A 59 -19.03 18.86 -11.88
N GLY A 60 -19.31 20.09 -11.44
CA GLY A 60 -19.58 21.23 -12.32
C GLY A 60 -20.91 21.10 -13.07
N TYR A 61 -21.91 20.47 -12.45
CA TYR A 61 -23.23 20.17 -13.02
C TYR A 61 -23.22 19.27 -14.27
N ARG A 62 -22.06 18.69 -14.60
CA ARG A 62 -21.94 17.65 -15.62
C ARG A 62 -22.82 16.48 -15.20
N SER A 63 -23.59 15.95 -16.13
CA SER A 63 -24.55 14.87 -15.90
C SER A 63 -24.38 13.81 -16.97
N TYR A 64 -24.58 12.55 -16.61
CA TYR A 64 -24.45 11.42 -17.52
C TYR A 64 -25.67 10.52 -17.39
N SER A 65 -26.02 9.81 -18.46
CA SER A 65 -27.12 8.85 -18.42
C SER A 65 -26.75 7.66 -17.53
N VAL A 66 -27.75 7.08 -16.86
CA VAL A 66 -27.57 5.88 -16.02
C VAL A 66 -26.97 4.73 -16.83
N ALA A 67 -27.46 4.53 -18.06
CA ALA A 67 -26.94 3.51 -18.96
C ALA A 67 -25.46 3.77 -19.36
N GLY A 68 -25.08 5.03 -19.59
CA GLY A 68 -23.70 5.41 -19.87
C GLY A 68 -22.79 5.10 -18.69
N VAL A 69 -23.17 5.54 -17.49
CA VAL A 69 -22.43 5.25 -16.25
C VAL A 69 -22.26 3.76 -16.03
N ALA A 70 -23.33 2.96 -16.19
CA ALA A 70 -23.26 1.51 -16.06
C ALA A 70 -22.30 0.87 -17.09
N ASN A 71 -22.31 1.36 -18.33
CA ASN A 71 -21.41 0.88 -19.37
C ASN A 71 -19.93 1.22 -19.07
N TRP A 72 -19.64 2.45 -18.65
CA TRP A 72 -18.27 2.88 -18.35
C TRP A 72 -17.67 2.17 -17.13
N LEU A 73 -18.50 1.87 -16.11
CA LEU A 73 -18.07 1.15 -14.91
C LEU A 73 -17.87 -0.36 -15.12
N ARG A 74 -18.15 -0.91 -16.31
CA ARG A 74 -18.07 -2.37 -16.56
C ARG A 74 -16.67 -2.93 -16.42
N ASN A 75 -15.65 -2.27 -16.98
CA ASN A 75 -14.25 -2.70 -16.90
C ASN A 75 -13.28 -1.51 -16.97
N PHE A 76 -11.98 -1.79 -16.84
CA PHE A 76 -10.94 -0.75 -16.87
C PHE A 76 -10.94 0.02 -18.19
N HIS A 77 -10.97 -0.67 -19.34
CA HIS A 77 -10.92 -0.04 -20.66
C HIS A 77 -12.06 0.96 -20.86
N THR A 78 -13.29 0.60 -20.46
CA THR A 78 -14.46 1.47 -20.57
C THR A 78 -14.41 2.66 -19.62
N ARG A 79 -13.67 2.58 -18.51
CA ARG A 79 -13.42 3.72 -17.62
C ARG A 79 -12.45 4.70 -18.29
N VAL A 80 -11.38 4.19 -18.90
CA VAL A 80 -10.42 5.03 -19.65
C VAL A 80 -11.11 5.70 -20.84
N ASP A 81 -11.99 4.99 -21.55
CA ASP A 81 -12.81 5.58 -22.62
C ASP A 81 -13.61 6.79 -22.13
N PHE A 82 -14.33 6.63 -21.01
CA PHE A 82 -15.04 7.74 -20.39
C PHE A 82 -14.11 8.92 -20.08
N PHE A 83 -12.96 8.66 -19.48
CA PHE A 83 -12.02 9.70 -19.09
C PHE A 83 -11.50 10.48 -20.29
N LEU A 84 -11.10 9.80 -21.37
CA LEU A 84 -10.58 10.44 -22.58
C LEU A 84 -11.65 11.26 -23.29
N ASP A 85 -12.87 10.73 -23.40
CA ASP A 85 -14.02 11.48 -23.93
C ASP A 85 -14.29 12.74 -23.08
N GLU A 86 -14.29 12.60 -21.76
CA GLU A 86 -14.48 13.72 -20.84
C GLU A 86 -13.36 14.77 -20.96
N ASN A 87 -12.10 14.34 -21.05
CA ASN A 87 -10.95 15.23 -21.22
C ASN A 87 -11.05 16.02 -22.54
N LYS A 88 -11.40 15.34 -23.63
CA LYS A 88 -11.64 15.94 -24.95
C LYS A 88 -12.82 16.90 -24.94
N ASN A 89 -13.94 16.52 -24.31
CA ASN A 89 -15.12 17.39 -24.18
C ASN A 89 -14.84 18.66 -23.37
N ARG A 90 -13.86 18.60 -22.46
CA ARG A 90 -13.37 19.77 -21.71
C ARG A 90 -12.33 20.60 -22.47
N GLY A 91 -11.91 20.18 -23.66
CA GLY A 91 -10.88 20.86 -24.45
C GLY A 91 -9.50 20.86 -23.79
N LEU A 92 -9.21 19.84 -22.97
CA LEU A 92 -7.95 19.72 -22.26
C LEU A 92 -6.92 18.92 -23.09
N PRO A 93 -5.61 19.18 -22.90
CA PRO A 93 -4.57 18.40 -23.56
C PRO A 93 -4.62 16.93 -23.16
N GLU A 94 -4.24 16.06 -24.09
CA GLU A 94 -4.04 14.64 -23.87
C GLU A 94 -2.56 14.39 -23.60
N TYR A 95 -2.23 13.81 -22.44
CA TYR A 95 -0.84 13.51 -22.06
C TYR A 95 -0.45 12.05 -22.25
N LYS A 96 -1.43 11.15 -22.24
CA LYS A 96 -1.26 9.71 -22.43
C LYS A 96 -2.38 9.17 -23.31
N THR A 97 -2.03 8.28 -24.22
CA THR A 97 -3.04 7.62 -25.07
C THR A 97 -3.76 6.51 -24.30
N LYS A 98 -4.90 6.06 -24.83
CA LYS A 98 -5.60 4.89 -24.28
C LYS A 98 -4.69 3.65 -24.25
N GLU A 99 -3.95 3.43 -25.32
CA GLU A 99 -3.06 2.27 -25.49
C GLU A 99 -1.97 2.26 -24.42
N GLU A 100 -1.37 3.41 -24.11
CA GLU A 100 -0.38 3.53 -23.02
C GLU A 100 -0.99 3.18 -21.66
N ILE A 101 -2.15 3.76 -21.33
CA ILE A 101 -2.81 3.53 -20.04
C ILE A 101 -3.20 2.05 -19.88
N VAL A 102 -3.76 1.44 -20.94
CA VAL A 102 -4.11 0.03 -20.96
C VAL A 102 -2.87 -0.85 -20.88
N TRP A 103 -1.77 -0.49 -21.55
CA TRP A 103 -0.52 -1.23 -21.43
C TRP A 103 -0.03 -1.27 -19.98
N TYR A 104 -0.04 -0.15 -19.26
CA TYR A 104 0.31 -0.12 -17.83
C TYR A 104 -0.61 -1.00 -16.97
N HIS A 105 -1.92 -1.02 -17.29
CA HIS A 105 -2.89 -1.90 -16.63
C HIS A 105 -2.60 -3.39 -16.87
N ASP A 106 -2.25 -3.76 -18.11
CA ASP A 106 -1.90 -5.13 -18.45
C ASP A 106 -0.61 -5.58 -17.75
N GLN A 107 0.38 -4.69 -17.62
CA GLN A 107 1.57 -4.96 -16.80
C GLN A 107 1.20 -5.30 -15.37
N ARG A 108 0.22 -4.61 -14.76
CA ARG A 108 -0.28 -4.99 -13.42
C ARG A 108 -0.89 -6.40 -13.43
N ASN A 109 -1.70 -6.72 -14.44
CA ASN A 109 -2.39 -8.01 -14.52
C ASN A 109 -1.43 -9.19 -14.69
N GLU A 110 -0.34 -9.01 -15.43
CA GLU A 110 0.72 -10.03 -15.57
C GLU A 110 1.38 -10.37 -14.22
N HIS A 111 1.60 -9.38 -13.35
CA HIS A 111 2.15 -9.61 -12.01
C HIS A 111 1.16 -10.37 -11.09
N TYR A 112 -0.14 -10.25 -11.33
CA TYR A 112 -1.20 -10.92 -10.56
C TYR A 112 -1.52 -12.34 -11.06
N HIS A 113 -1.51 -12.55 -12.38
CA HIS A 113 -2.06 -13.75 -13.01
C HIS A 113 -1.09 -14.51 -13.91
N GLY A 114 0.01 -13.89 -14.35
CA GLY A 114 0.91 -14.45 -15.36
C GLY A 114 2.07 -15.28 -14.83
N GLY A 115 2.26 -15.36 -13.50
CA GLY A 115 3.43 -16.05 -12.91
C GLY A 115 4.78 -15.36 -13.21
N GLY A 116 4.75 -14.19 -13.86
CA GLY A 116 5.94 -13.37 -14.13
C GLY A 116 6.51 -12.84 -12.83
N ALA A 117 7.60 -13.45 -12.36
CA ALA A 117 8.33 -13.01 -11.17
C ALA A 117 9.10 -11.69 -11.39
N ALA A 118 8.86 -10.98 -12.49
CA ALA A 118 9.54 -9.75 -12.81
C ALA A 118 9.16 -8.65 -11.79
N VAL A 119 10.06 -7.70 -11.64
CA VAL A 119 9.86 -6.50 -10.84
C VAL A 119 9.50 -5.41 -11.84
N PRO A 120 8.43 -4.62 -11.61
CA PRO A 120 8.07 -3.56 -12.53
C PRO A 120 9.24 -2.63 -12.82
N GLU A 121 9.45 -2.30 -14.09
CA GLU A 121 10.45 -1.32 -14.49
C GLU A 121 10.06 0.07 -13.98
N GLN A 122 11.07 0.90 -13.73
CA GLN A 122 10.86 2.27 -13.25
C GLN A 122 10.04 3.10 -14.26
N SER A 123 10.24 2.88 -15.56
CA SER A 123 9.49 3.50 -16.65
C SER A 123 7.99 3.18 -16.59
N THR A 124 7.64 1.92 -16.31
CA THR A 124 6.26 1.47 -16.11
C THR A 124 5.63 2.13 -14.90
N LEU A 125 6.36 2.21 -13.79
CA LEU A 125 5.88 2.87 -12.57
C LEU A 125 5.64 4.36 -12.77
N GLU A 126 6.57 5.04 -13.44
CA GLU A 126 6.42 6.47 -13.75
C GLU A 126 5.21 6.70 -14.68
N GLY A 127 5.02 5.85 -15.69
CA GLY A 127 3.89 5.95 -16.60
C GLY A 127 2.52 5.78 -15.93
N VAL A 128 2.37 4.78 -15.06
CA VAL A 128 1.12 4.57 -14.32
C VAL A 128 0.89 5.67 -13.28
N ARG A 129 1.95 6.16 -12.62
CA ARG A 129 1.91 7.28 -11.68
C ARG A 129 1.40 8.54 -12.37
N GLN A 130 1.99 8.90 -13.50
CA GLN A 130 1.58 10.05 -14.31
C GLN A 130 0.12 9.93 -14.77
N SER A 131 -0.29 8.73 -15.18
CA SER A 131 -1.68 8.45 -15.58
C SER A 131 -2.66 8.67 -14.41
N ALA A 132 -2.33 8.16 -13.22
CA ALA A 132 -3.14 8.33 -12.02
C ALA A 132 -3.30 9.81 -11.63
N LEU A 133 -2.20 10.55 -11.60
CA LEU A 133 -2.19 11.98 -11.25
C LEU A 133 -2.94 12.83 -12.28
N TRP A 134 -2.76 12.55 -13.57
CA TRP A 134 -3.46 13.23 -14.64
C TRP A 134 -4.98 13.00 -14.56
N ILE A 135 -5.40 11.74 -14.45
CA ILE A 135 -6.83 11.40 -14.39
C ILE A 135 -7.49 12.05 -13.17
N PHE A 136 -6.83 11.98 -12.00
CA PHE A 136 -7.32 12.60 -10.78
C PHE A 136 -7.41 14.12 -10.89
N SER A 137 -6.34 14.78 -11.33
CA SER A 137 -6.28 16.24 -11.45
C SER A 137 -7.36 16.79 -12.39
N VAL A 138 -7.62 16.12 -13.52
CA VAL A 138 -8.68 16.51 -14.44
C VAL A 138 -10.06 16.29 -13.83
N LEU A 139 -10.36 15.10 -13.32
CA LEU A 139 -11.71 14.76 -12.88
C LEU A 139 -12.14 15.56 -11.63
N PHE A 140 -11.22 15.81 -10.70
CA PHE A 140 -11.50 16.57 -9.48
C PHE A 140 -11.12 18.06 -9.56
N GLU A 141 -10.62 18.52 -10.72
CA GLU A 141 -10.23 19.91 -10.97
C GLU A 141 -9.15 20.40 -9.99
N VAL A 142 -8.10 19.60 -9.84
CA VAL A 142 -6.97 19.81 -8.91
C VAL A 142 -5.67 19.98 -9.71
N PRO A 143 -5.36 21.19 -10.21
CA PRO A 143 -4.23 21.40 -11.12
C PRO A 143 -2.86 21.27 -10.45
N ASN A 144 -2.77 21.48 -9.13
CA ASN A 144 -1.54 21.41 -8.34
C ASN A 144 -1.39 20.08 -7.58
N ILE A 145 -1.82 18.97 -8.19
CA ILE A 145 -1.88 17.65 -7.53
C ILE A 145 -0.53 17.18 -6.98
N GLU A 146 0.57 17.44 -7.70
CA GLU A 146 1.93 17.09 -7.24
C GLU A 146 2.28 17.82 -5.94
N GLN A 147 1.96 19.12 -5.84
CA GLN A 147 2.20 19.89 -4.61
C GLN A 147 1.39 19.32 -3.44
N ILE A 148 0.12 18.99 -3.67
CA ILE A 148 -0.75 18.42 -2.62
C ILE A 148 -0.23 17.04 -2.18
N LEU A 149 0.29 16.24 -3.12
CA LEU A 149 0.91 14.94 -2.83
C LEU A 149 2.16 15.11 -1.94
N GLU A 150 3.05 16.04 -2.26
CA GLU A 150 4.21 16.34 -1.42
C GLU A 150 3.81 16.82 -0.02
N GLU A 151 2.84 17.75 0.07
CA GLU A 151 2.36 18.26 1.35
C GLU A 151 1.75 17.15 2.22
N GLU A 152 1.05 16.19 1.62
CA GLU A 152 0.47 15.05 2.33
C GLU A 152 1.53 14.05 2.80
N LEU A 153 2.54 13.79 1.99
CA LEU A 153 3.65 12.90 2.37
C LEU A 153 4.47 13.50 3.52
N ALA A 154 4.79 14.79 3.45
CA ALA A 154 5.50 15.50 4.52
C ALA A 154 4.74 15.43 5.85
N LYS A 155 3.40 15.55 5.85
CA LYS A 155 2.58 15.39 7.06
C LYS A 155 2.67 13.98 7.64
N ARG A 156 2.72 12.96 6.79
CA ARG A 156 2.79 11.55 7.22
C ARG A 156 4.16 11.19 7.79
N GLU A 157 5.24 11.71 7.23
CA GLU A 157 6.58 11.53 7.80
C GLU A 157 6.64 12.05 9.23
N VAL A 158 6.07 13.24 9.49
CA VAL A 158 5.97 13.82 10.83
C VAL A 158 5.10 12.97 11.77
N ALA A 159 4.03 12.35 11.26
CA ALA A 159 3.11 11.53 12.07
C ALA A 159 3.64 10.12 12.40
N THR A 160 4.64 9.62 11.67
CA THR A 160 5.19 8.26 11.86
C THR A 160 6.22 8.12 12.99
N SER A 161 6.54 9.19 13.72
CA SER A 161 7.29 9.04 14.97
C SER A 161 6.40 8.41 16.04
N ILE A 162 6.71 7.18 16.46
CA ILE A 162 6.11 6.60 17.66
C ILE A 162 6.41 7.58 18.82
N PRO A 163 5.40 8.04 19.57
CA PRO A 163 5.62 8.82 20.79
C PRO A 163 6.68 8.14 21.65
N GLY A 164 7.68 8.88 22.14
CA GLY A 164 8.86 8.30 22.80
C GLY A 164 8.52 7.44 24.03
N ASP A 165 7.36 7.69 24.64
CA ASP A 165 6.74 6.95 25.74
C ASP A 165 6.12 5.60 25.33
N LEU A 166 5.90 5.36 24.03
CA LEU A 166 5.41 4.09 23.48
C LEU A 166 6.50 3.29 22.77
N ALA A 167 7.69 3.86 22.59
CA ALA A 167 8.72 3.30 21.71
C ALA A 167 9.48 2.09 22.29
N VAL A 168 9.50 1.90 23.62
CA VAL A 168 10.07 0.70 24.26
C VAL A 168 9.38 0.51 25.61
N PRO A 169 8.81 -0.67 25.95
CA PRO A 169 8.57 -0.98 27.35
C PRO A 169 9.93 -0.97 28.04
N GLU A 170 10.13 -0.20 29.12
CA GLU A 170 11.31 -0.37 29.97
C GLU A 170 11.48 -1.87 30.18
N GLN A 171 12.60 -2.44 29.73
CA GLN A 171 12.89 -3.82 30.08
C GLN A 171 12.82 -3.83 31.60
N PRO A 172 11.93 -4.62 32.23
CA PRO A 172 11.95 -4.73 33.67
C PRO A 172 13.37 -5.12 34.00
N ASP A 173 13.99 -4.36 34.91
CA ASP A 173 15.37 -4.57 35.36
C ASP A 173 15.62 -6.06 35.33
N THR A 174 16.48 -6.49 34.39
CA THR A 174 16.89 -7.88 34.36
C THR A 174 17.75 -8.03 35.59
N ALA A 175 17.10 -8.28 36.73
CA ALA A 175 17.71 -8.85 37.88
C ALA A 175 18.40 -10.09 37.32
N VAL A 176 19.72 -10.00 37.18
CA VAL A 176 20.58 -11.05 36.68
C VAL A 176 20.24 -12.26 37.54
N ARG A 177 19.38 -13.16 37.04
CA ARG A 177 19.11 -14.41 37.71
C ARG A 177 20.39 -15.22 37.52
N SER A 178 21.26 -15.17 38.51
CA SER A 178 22.41 -16.05 38.59
C SER A 178 21.87 -17.47 38.76
N TYR A 179 21.82 -18.23 37.66
CA TYR A 179 21.51 -19.64 37.74
C TYR A 179 22.67 -20.36 38.42
N SER A 180 22.35 -21.27 39.34
CA SER A 180 23.39 -22.13 39.91
C SER A 180 23.96 -23.05 38.81
N PRO A 181 25.22 -23.53 38.95
CA PRO A 181 25.81 -24.46 37.98
C PRO A 181 24.95 -25.70 37.70
N ALA A 182 24.18 -26.16 38.69
CA ALA A 182 23.25 -27.27 38.55
C ALA A 182 22.04 -26.93 37.66
N GLN A 183 21.50 -25.71 37.77
CA GLN A 183 20.39 -25.23 36.95
C GLN A 183 20.80 -25.02 35.50
N ALA A 184 22.02 -24.52 35.26
CA ALA A 184 22.58 -24.38 33.92
C ALA A 184 22.79 -25.73 33.24
N LYS A 185 23.29 -26.74 33.98
CA LYS A 185 23.42 -28.11 33.48
C LYS A 185 22.07 -28.76 33.15
N ALA A 186 21.06 -28.58 34.02
CA ALA A 186 19.72 -29.11 33.79
C ALA A 186 19.06 -28.53 32.52
N MET A 187 19.23 -27.22 32.26
CA MET A 187 18.72 -26.60 31.03
C MET A 187 19.47 -27.05 29.76
N ALA A 188 20.79 -27.24 29.84
CA ALA A 188 21.57 -27.76 28.71
C ALA A 188 21.11 -29.16 28.30
N VAL A 189 20.85 -30.04 29.28
CA VAL A 189 20.32 -31.39 29.05
C VAL A 189 18.90 -31.36 28.48
N ALA A 190 18.02 -30.50 29.01
CA ALA A 190 16.65 -30.33 28.49
C ALA A 190 16.62 -29.82 27.04
N THR A 191 17.58 -28.98 26.65
CA THR A 191 17.71 -28.44 25.28
C THR A 191 18.22 -29.49 24.30
N LEU A 192 19.13 -30.38 24.74
CA LEU A 192 19.67 -31.47 23.92
C LEU A 192 18.67 -32.62 23.70
N LEU A 193 17.80 -32.90 24.67
CA LEU A 193 16.84 -34.02 24.60
C LEU A 193 15.51 -33.67 23.90
N GLY A 194 15.30 -32.41 23.52
CA GLY A 194 14.33 -31.99 22.50
C GLY A 194 12.84 -32.15 22.80
N GLN A 195 12.41 -32.99 23.75
CA GLN A 195 11.01 -33.11 24.18
C GLN A 195 10.93 -33.56 25.65
N TRP A 196 11.15 -32.63 26.58
CA TRP A 196 10.78 -32.86 27.97
C TRP A 196 9.25 -32.81 28.12
N LYS A 197 8.64 -33.89 28.58
CA LYS A 197 7.24 -33.91 29.00
C LYS A 197 7.18 -34.08 30.51
N GLU A 198 6.80 -33.00 31.21
CA GLU A 198 6.61 -33.04 32.66
C GLU A 198 5.61 -34.15 33.03
N GLY A 199 6.04 -35.06 33.92
CA GLY A 199 5.18 -36.11 34.49
C GLY A 199 5.43 -37.54 34.00
N LYS A 200 6.43 -37.78 33.13
CA LYS A 200 6.87 -39.16 32.83
C LYS A 200 7.98 -39.60 33.77
N GLU A 201 7.69 -40.62 34.58
CA GLU A 201 8.60 -41.20 35.57
C GLU A 201 9.93 -41.71 34.96
N ALA A 202 9.87 -42.18 33.70
CA ALA A 202 11.05 -42.61 32.94
C ALA A 202 12.06 -41.48 32.64
N ASP A 203 11.57 -40.26 32.42
CA ASP A 203 12.42 -39.10 32.12
C ASP A 203 13.12 -38.59 33.39
N LEU A 204 12.50 -38.80 34.56
CA LEU A 204 13.08 -38.49 35.87
C LEU A 204 14.19 -39.48 36.26
N ASP A 205 14.06 -40.76 35.91
CA ASP A 205 15.09 -41.77 36.18
C ASP A 205 16.33 -41.62 35.30
N ILE A 206 16.16 -41.18 34.04
CA ILE A 206 17.27 -40.82 33.16
C ILE A 206 18.03 -39.61 33.73
N ALA A 207 17.31 -38.60 34.23
CA ALA A 207 17.92 -37.42 34.84
C ALA A 207 18.73 -37.78 36.10
N ARG A 208 18.24 -38.69 36.95
CA ARG A 208 18.99 -39.16 38.13
C ARG A 208 20.28 -39.88 37.74
N ARG A 209 20.23 -40.78 36.76
CA ARG A 209 21.45 -41.51 36.30
C ARG A 209 22.51 -40.59 35.70
N ILE A 210 22.10 -39.54 34.98
CA ILE A 210 23.04 -38.57 34.38
C ILE A 210 23.67 -37.67 35.45
N VAL A 211 22.93 -37.34 36.52
CA VAL A 211 23.43 -36.54 37.64
C VAL A 211 24.35 -37.36 38.56
N ASP A 212 24.11 -38.66 38.70
CA ASP A 212 24.89 -39.54 39.59
C ASP A 212 26.18 -40.11 38.95
N GLU A 213 26.35 -40.06 37.63
CA GLU A 213 27.54 -40.53 36.90
C GLU A 213 28.59 -39.43 36.60
N PHE A 214 28.46 -38.22 37.17
CA PHE A 214 29.41 -37.10 37.07
C PHE A 214 29.69 -36.41 38.41
#